data_AF-A0A529HQ73-F1
#
_entry.id   AF-A0A529HQ73-F1
#
_cell.length_a   1.000
_cell.length_b   1.000
_cell.length_c   1.000
_cell.angle_alpha   90.00
_cell.angle_beta   90.00
_cell.angle_gamma   90.00
#
_symmetry.space_group_name_H-M   'P 1'
#
loop_
_entity.id
_entity.type
_entity.pdbx_description
1 polymer ?
#
loop_
_entity_poly.entity_id
_entity_poly.type
_entity_poly.pdbx_seq_one_letter_code
_entity_poly.pdbx_strand_id
1 'polypeptide(L)'
;MRTEARSARRSHQIGRLFIYGSLIALAAFYLMPLWVMIVTSLKSLDEIYGGSFIGVPQAITFEAWNKAWQEACIGTACTGLRPYFINSILMVVP
;
A
#
# COMPACT_ATOMS: atom_id res chain seq x y z
N MET A 1 -5.86 16.89 -47.25
CA MET A 1 -5.94 15.51 -46.72
C MET A 1 -4.81 15.12 -45.76
N ARG A 2 -3.51 15.17 -46.11
CA ARG A 2 -2.43 14.73 -45.19
C ARG A 2 -2.27 15.56 -43.90
N THR A 3 -2.58 16.86 -43.93
CA THR A 3 -2.56 17.77 -42.77
C THR A 3 -3.66 17.46 -41.76
N GLU A 4 -4.86 17.14 -42.23
CA GLU A 4 -5.99 16.79 -41.36
C GLU A 4 -5.78 15.43 -40.66
N ALA A 5 -5.22 14.45 -41.38
CA ALA A 5 -4.84 13.16 -40.80
C ALA A 5 -3.78 13.30 -39.69
N ARG A 6 -2.83 14.24 -39.83
CA ARG A 6 -1.85 14.55 -38.77
C ARG A 6 -2.49 15.24 -37.55
N SER A 7 -3.45 16.14 -37.77
CA SER A 7 -4.17 16.83 -36.70
C SER A 7 -5.02 15.86 -35.87
N ALA A 8 -5.78 15.00 -36.53
CA ALA A 8 -6.59 13.96 -35.87
C ALA A 8 -5.71 12.99 -35.06
N ARG A 9 -4.57 12.57 -35.60
CA ARG A 9 -3.60 11.72 -34.88
C ARG A 9 -3.00 12.45 -33.67
N ARG A 10 -2.65 13.73 -33.78
CA ARG A 10 -2.10 14.53 -32.67
C ARG A 10 -3.13 14.73 -31.55
N SER A 11 -4.38 15.06 -31.90
CA SER A 11 -5.48 15.18 -30.94
C SER A 11 -5.68 13.88 -30.14
N HIS A 12 -5.68 12.74 -30.83
CA HIS A 12 -5.80 11.44 -30.18
C HIS A 12 -4.61 11.08 -29.26
N GLN A 13 -3.37 11.43 -29.64
CA GLN A 13 -2.20 11.22 -28.77
C GLN A 13 -2.25 12.10 -27.51
N ILE A 14 -2.67 13.36 -27.65
CA ILE A 14 -2.85 14.28 -26.51
C ILE A 14 -3.95 13.76 -25.56
N GLY A 15 -5.08 13.30 -26.12
CA GLY A 15 -6.16 12.71 -25.33
C GLY A 15 -5.69 11.49 -24.53
N ARG A 16 -4.94 10.57 -25.15
CA ARG A 16 -4.37 9.40 -24.45
C ARG A 16 -3.37 9.80 -23.36
N LEU A 17 -2.50 10.78 -23.63
CA LEU A 17 -1.55 11.28 -22.65
C LEU A 17 -2.28 11.87 -21.43
N PHE A 18 -3.34 12.64 -21.66
CA PHE A 18 -4.14 13.21 -20.58
C PHE A 18 -4.85 12.14 -19.75
N ILE A 19 -5.46 11.15 -20.41
CA ILE A 19 -6.14 10.03 -19.73
C ILE A 19 -5.15 9.21 -18.91
N TYR A 20 -4.03 8.77 -19.50
CA TYR A 20 -3.07 7.96 -18.75
C TYR A 20 -2.33 8.78 -17.68
N GLY A 21 -2.04 10.05 -17.95
CA GLY A 21 -1.46 10.95 -16.96
C GLY A 21 -2.36 11.13 -15.75
N SER A 22 -3.66 11.37 -15.94
CA SER A 22 -4.61 11.51 -14.83
C SER A 22 -4.82 10.19 -14.08
N LEU A 23 -4.91 9.06 -14.79
CA LEU A 23 -5.01 7.73 -14.17
C LEU A 23 -3.78 7.41 -13.31
N ILE A 24 -2.57 7.67 -13.81
CA ILE A 24 -1.33 7.46 -13.05
C ILE A 24 -1.28 8.38 -11.84
N ALA A 25 -1.64 9.66 -12.00
CA ALA A 25 -1.66 10.61 -10.88
C ALA A 25 -2.63 10.18 -9.78
N LEU A 26 -3.85 9.77 -10.15
CA LEU A 26 -4.82 9.23 -9.20
C LEU A 26 -4.33 7.94 -8.57
N ALA A 27 -3.80 7.00 -9.34
CA ALA A 27 -3.26 5.76 -8.81
C ALA A 27 -2.13 6.02 -7.80
N ALA A 28 -1.19 6.93 -8.09
CA ALA A 28 -0.13 7.31 -7.16
C ALA A 28 -0.68 7.92 -5.87
N PHE A 29 -1.68 8.80 -5.97
CA PHE A 29 -2.34 9.40 -4.81
C PHE A 29 -3.02 8.35 -3.93
N TYR A 30 -3.76 7.41 -4.53
CA TYR A 30 -4.44 6.33 -3.80
C TYR A 30 -3.48 5.29 -3.22
N LEU A 31 -2.34 5.04 -3.88
CA LEU A 31 -1.33 4.11 -3.40
C LEU A 31 -0.42 4.70 -2.32
N MET A 32 -0.32 6.02 -2.20
CA MET A 32 0.51 6.70 -1.20
C MET A 32 0.24 6.22 0.25
N PRO A 33 -1.01 6.15 0.76
CA PRO A 33 -1.25 5.63 2.11
C PRO A 33 -0.86 4.16 2.25
N LEU A 34 -1.11 3.33 1.23
CA LEU A 34 -0.71 1.92 1.24
C LEU A 34 0.82 1.78 1.30
N TRP A 35 1.55 2.60 0.54
CA TRP A 35 3.00 2.67 0.58
C TRP A 35 3.51 2.96 2.00
N VAL A 36 2.96 4.00 2.65
CA VAL A 36 3.35 4.36 4.02
C VAL A 36 3.09 3.20 4.98
N MET A 37 1.92 2.56 4.91
CA MET A 37 1.57 1.42 5.77
C MET A 37 2.50 0.22 5.60
N ILE A 38 2.86 -0.12 4.36
CA ILE A 38 3.79 -1.23 4.08
C ILE A 38 5.17 -0.91 4.64
N VAL A 39 5.69 0.27 4.33
CA VAL A 39 7.03 0.69 4.77
C VAL A 39 7.13 0.77 6.29
N THR A 40 6.13 1.33 6.98
CA THR A 40 6.14 1.40 8.44
C THR A 40 5.97 0.05 9.11
N SER A 41 5.23 -0.89 8.51
CA SER A 41 5.09 -2.26 9.04
C SER A 41 6.40 -3.05 9.09
N LEU A 42 7.42 -2.60 8.35
CA LEU A 42 8.74 -3.24 8.25
C LEU A 42 9.83 -2.51 9.04
N LYS A 43 9.50 -1.40 9.70
CA LYS A 43 10.43 -0.62 10.55
C LYS A 43 10.42 -1.12 11.99
N SER A 44 11.52 -0.90 12.70
CA SER A 44 11.55 -1.05 14.16
C SER A 44 10.84 0.13 14.85
N LEU A 45 10.41 -0.06 16.10
CA LEU A 45 9.77 1.00 16.88
C LEU A 45 10.70 2.20 17.12
N ASP A 46 11.98 1.94 17.34
CA ASP A 46 12.99 3.00 17.54
C ASP A 46 13.13 3.87 16.30
N GLU A 47 13.09 3.28 15.09
CA GLU A 47 13.12 4.02 13.83
C GLU A 47 11.85 4.86 13.64
N ILE A 48 10.68 4.30 13.98
CA ILE A 48 9.39 5.00 13.88
C ILE A 48 9.35 6.20 14.83
N TYR A 49 9.85 6.07 16.06
CA TYR A 49 9.87 7.16 17.03
C TYR A 49 10.95 8.21 16.78
N GLY A 50 12.06 7.82 16.14
CA GLY A 50 13.19 8.72 15.87
C GLY A 50 13.17 9.42 14.51
N GLY A 51 12.22 9.11 13.61
CA GLY A 51 12.35 9.46 12.20
C GLY A 51 11.05 9.78 11.44
N SER A 52 11.10 9.59 10.12
CA SER A 52 10.01 9.90 9.19
C SER A 52 9.19 8.66 8.80
N PHE A 53 7.87 8.84 8.73
CA PHE A 53 6.92 7.78 8.33
C PHE A 53 6.94 7.49 6.82
N ILE A 54 7.29 8.46 5.98
CA ILE A 54 7.21 8.35 4.50
C ILE A 54 8.50 7.76 3.88
N GLY A 55 9.63 7.89 4.55
CA GLY A 55 10.93 7.41 4.05
C GLY A 55 11.05 5.88 4.05
N VAL A 56 11.93 5.34 3.19
CA VAL A 56 12.30 3.91 3.11
C VAL A 56 12.90 3.44 4.45
N PRO A 57 12.66 2.18 4.89
CA PRO A 57 13.20 1.69 6.15
C PRO A 57 14.73 1.64 6.11
N GLN A 58 15.40 2.05 7.20
CA GLN A 58 16.86 1.92 7.33
C GLN A 58 17.26 0.45 7.54
N ALA A 59 16.44 -0.30 8.28
CA ALA A 59 16.57 -1.73 8.46
C ALA A 59 15.20 -2.40 8.31
N ILE A 60 15.13 -3.46 7.49
CA ILE A 60 13.92 -4.25 7.32
C ILE A 60 13.84 -5.27 8.45
N THR A 61 12.75 -5.23 9.22
CA THR A 61 12.45 -6.19 10.30
C THR A 61 11.03 -6.73 10.20
N PHE A 62 10.83 -7.95 10.67
CA PHE A 62 9.52 -8.61 10.79
C PHE A 62 9.10 -8.81 12.25
N GLU A 63 9.78 -8.15 13.20
CA GLU A 63 9.47 -8.24 14.62
C GLU A 63 8.02 -7.82 14.92
N ALA A 64 7.57 -6.71 14.33
CA ALA A 64 6.20 -6.22 14.48
C ALA A 64 5.17 -7.24 13.99
N TRP A 65 5.46 -7.94 12.88
CA TRP A 65 4.61 -9.01 12.35
C TRP A 65 4.52 -10.20 13.30
N ASN A 66 5.65 -10.65 13.84
CA ASN A 66 5.67 -11.76 14.79
C ASN A 66 4.90 -11.41 16.07
N LYS A 67 5.16 -10.23 16.64
CA LYS A 67 4.44 -9.73 17.82
C LYS A 67 2.94 -9.64 17.56
N ALA A 68 2.52 -9.03 16.45
CA ALA A 68 1.11 -8.91 16.09
C ALA A 68 0.44 -10.27 15.90
N TRP A 69 1.13 -11.23 15.28
CA TRP A 69 0.57 -12.52 14.92
C TRP A 69 0.44 -13.49 16.11
N GLN A 70 1.41 -13.50 17.03
CA GLN A 70 1.51 -14.52 18.11
C GLN A 70 1.37 -13.97 19.53
N GLU A 71 1.75 -12.71 19.78
CA GLU A 71 1.94 -12.19 21.15
C GLU A 71 0.99 -11.04 21.50
N ALA A 72 0.37 -10.40 20.51
CA ALA A 72 -0.49 -9.26 20.75
C ALA A 72 -1.69 -9.61 21.65
N CYS A 73 -1.93 -8.76 22.64
CA CYS A 73 -3.07 -8.88 23.53
C CYS A 73 -4.31 -8.24 22.89
N ILE A 74 -5.30 -9.06 22.59
CA ILE A 74 -6.59 -8.65 22.01
C ILE A 74 -7.67 -8.93 23.06
N GLY A 75 -8.17 -7.87 23.69
CA GLY A 75 -9.06 -8.00 24.84
C GLY A 75 -8.35 -8.65 26.02
N THR A 76 -8.79 -9.84 26.42
CA THR A 76 -8.21 -10.60 27.54
C THR A 76 -7.21 -11.69 27.12
N ALA A 77 -7.07 -11.95 25.82
CA ALA A 77 -6.22 -13.01 25.29
C ALA A 77 -4.94 -12.46 24.65
N CYS A 78 -3.78 -12.94 25.08
CA CYS A 78 -2.46 -12.59 24.52
C CYS A 78 -1.90 -13.71 23.63
N THR A 79 -2.69 -14.11 22.64
CA THR A 79 -2.34 -15.16 21.66
C THR A 79 -2.13 -14.61 20.25
N GLY A 80 -2.11 -13.28 20.12
CA GLY A 80 -1.97 -12.58 18.86
C GLY A 80 -3.21 -12.67 17.96
N LEU A 81 -3.04 -12.21 16.71
CA LEU A 81 -4.10 -12.17 15.70
C LEU A 81 -4.42 -13.54 15.07
N ARG A 82 -3.51 -14.51 15.16
CA ARG A 82 -3.64 -15.81 14.48
C ARG A 82 -5.00 -16.49 14.65
N PRO A 83 -5.54 -16.74 15.86
CA PRO A 83 -6.81 -17.44 16.00
C PRO A 83 -7.98 -16.67 15.38
N TYR A 84 -7.99 -15.34 15.50
CA TYR A 84 -9.03 -14.49 14.92
C TYR A 84 -8.99 -14.47 13.40
N PHE A 85 -7.79 -14.45 12.80
CA PHE A 85 -7.63 -14.52 11.36
C PHE A 85 -8.14 -15.85 10.79
N ILE A 86 -7.83 -16.96 11.45
CA ILE A 86 -8.35 -18.28 11.06
C ILE A 86 -9.87 -18.33 11.19
N ASN A 87 -10.45 -17.78 12.25
CA ASN A 87 -11.90 -17.68 12.39
C ASN A 87 -12.53 -16.91 11.21
N SER A 88 -11.92 -15.80 10.79
CA SER A 88 -12.36 -15.05 9.61
C SER A 88 -12.29 -15.85 8.31
N ILE A 89 -11.23 -16.65 8.12
CA ILE A 89 -11.12 -17.54 6.96
C ILE A 89 -12.26 -18.58 6.98
N LEU A 90 -12.49 -19.23 8.12
CA LEU A 90 -13.54 -20.24 8.28
C LEU A 90 -14.95 -19.68 8.06
N MET A 91 -15.15 -18.37 8.27
CA MET A 91 -16.42 -17.69 7.97
C MET A 91 -16.58 -17.35 6.48
N VAL A 92 -15.49 -17.01 5.79
CA VAL A 92 -15.52 -16.57 4.38
C VAL A 92 -15.47 -17.74 3.40
N VAL A 93 -14.75 -18.81 3.75
CA VAL A 93 -14.58 -20.00 2.90
C VAL A 93 -15.61 -21.05 3.32
N PRO A 94 -16.63 -21.33 2.48
CA PRO A 94 -17.69 -22.28 2.78
C PRO A 94 -17.22 -23.74 2.73
#